data_AF-A0A8H7N489-F1
#
_entry.id   AF-A0A8H7N489-F1
#
_cell.length_a   1.000
_cell.length_b   1.000
_cell.length_c   1.000
_cell.angle_alpha   90.00
_cell.angle_beta   90.00
_cell.angle_gamma   90.00
#
_symmetry.space_group_name_H-M   'P 1'
#
loop_
_entity.id
_entity.type
_entity.pdbx_description
1 polymer ?
#
loop_
_entity_poly.entity_id
_entity_poly.type
_entity_poly.pdbx_seq_one_letter_code
_entity_poly.pdbx_strand_id
1 'polypeptide(L)'
;MPNALPAEFFGPDLYPRTAEFMKRYQETDKAAARANSVKKSRGQEAVATILGSEFADDAKGVNKDPLELVEGQTVRVFRTDDASSARHHFDTGKLVTLNLQEVVISRSAGPSNTEIRLHHPRWKSGVAAFREAQLS
;
A
#
# COMPACT_ATOMS: atom_id res chain seq x y z
N MET A 1 -19.83 8.25 9.28
CA MET A 1 -21.05 8.80 8.65
C MET A 1 -22.24 8.46 9.53
N PRO A 2 -22.89 9.44 10.17
CA PRO A 2 -24.21 9.22 10.76
C PRO A 2 -25.17 8.74 9.66
N ASN A 3 -26.05 7.78 9.96
CA ASN A 3 -27.09 7.25 9.05
C ASN A 3 -26.62 6.46 7.82
N ALA A 4 -25.40 5.90 7.83
CA ALA A 4 -24.92 5.09 6.70
C ALA A 4 -25.71 3.77 6.51
N LEU A 5 -26.36 3.27 7.56
CA LEU A 5 -27.17 2.05 7.54
C LEU A 5 -28.50 2.28 8.26
N PRO A 6 -29.64 1.82 7.73
CA PRO A 6 -30.94 1.96 8.39
C PRO A 6 -30.97 1.28 9.76
N ALA A 7 -31.36 2.02 10.80
CA ALA A 7 -31.40 1.50 12.17
C ALA A 7 -32.42 0.34 12.34
N GLU A 8 -33.45 0.32 11.50
CA GLU A 8 -34.43 -0.78 11.42
C GLU A 8 -33.82 -2.13 11.02
N PHE A 9 -32.65 -2.13 10.37
CA PHE A 9 -31.96 -3.35 9.93
C PHE A 9 -30.60 -3.54 10.58
N PHE A 10 -29.99 -2.48 11.12
CA PHE A 10 -28.62 -2.49 11.64
C PHE A 10 -28.51 -1.81 13.01
N GLY A 11 -29.63 -1.65 13.71
CA GLY A 11 -29.70 -1.02 15.02
C GLY A 11 -28.99 -1.83 16.11
N PRO A 12 -28.51 -1.16 17.18
CA PRO A 12 -27.88 -1.81 18.31
C PRO A 12 -28.82 -2.77 19.04
N ASP A 13 -30.13 -2.53 18.99
CA ASP A 13 -31.14 -3.40 19.61
C ASP A 13 -31.24 -4.76 18.90
N LEU A 14 -30.96 -4.79 17.59
CA LEU A 14 -30.93 -6.02 16.79
C LEU A 14 -29.61 -6.78 16.94
N TYR A 15 -28.49 -6.05 17.13
CA TYR A 15 -27.15 -6.63 17.24
C TYR A 15 -26.36 -6.05 18.42
N PRO A 16 -26.79 -6.30 19.67
CA PRO A 16 -26.21 -5.65 20.85
C PRO A 16 -24.73 -5.97 21.04
N ARG A 17 -24.33 -7.22 20.81
CA ARG A 17 -22.91 -7.63 20.91
C ARG A 17 -22.02 -6.94 19.88
N THR A 18 -22.52 -6.74 18.66
CA THR A 18 -21.80 -6.02 17.60
C THR A 18 -21.65 -4.55 17.96
N ALA A 19 -22.71 -3.92 18.44
CA ALA A 19 -22.68 -2.54 18.90
C ALA A 19 -21.69 -2.34 20.07
N GLU A 20 -21.68 -3.23 21.06
CA GLU A 20 -20.73 -3.20 22.16
C GLU A 20 -19.28 -3.39 21.68
N PHE A 21 -19.04 -4.31 20.76
CA PHE A 21 -17.72 -4.49 20.17
C PHE A 21 -17.25 -3.23 19.43
N MET A 22 -18.11 -2.64 18.60
CA MET A 22 -17.80 -1.40 17.88
C MET A 22 -17.48 -0.26 18.84
N LYS A 23 -18.22 -0.15 19.95
CA LYS A 23 -17.94 0.83 21.00
C LYS A 23 -16.53 0.63 21.59
N ARG A 24 -16.20 -0.59 22.03
CA ARG A 24 -14.86 -0.90 22.58
C ARG A 24 -13.74 -0.62 21.59
N TYR A 25 -13.94 -0.99 20.32
CA TYR A 25 -12.98 -0.72 19.25
C TYR A 25 -12.74 0.79 19.06
N GLN A 26 -13.82 1.57 18.95
CA GLN A 26 -13.73 3.03 18.78
C GLN A 26 -13.09 3.72 20.00
N GLU A 27 -13.36 3.25 21.20
CA GLU A 27 -12.72 3.75 22.42
C GLU A 27 -11.20 3.49 22.39
N THR A 28 -10.80 2.29 21.98
CA THR A 28 -9.39 1.90 21.85
C THR A 28 -8.68 2.74 20.78
N ASP A 29 -9.30 2.91 19.61
CA ASP A 29 -8.77 3.72 18.50
C ASP A 29 -8.57 5.19 18.92
N LYS A 30 -9.56 5.78 19.59
CA LYS A 30 -9.46 7.15 20.14
C LYS A 30 -8.35 7.28 21.17
N ALA A 31 -8.16 6.28 22.03
CA ALA A 31 -7.07 6.29 23.01
C ALA A 31 -5.70 6.24 22.32
N ALA A 32 -5.53 5.38 21.32
CA ALA A 32 -4.30 5.28 20.53
C ALA A 32 -4.00 6.57 19.75
N ALA A 33 -5.01 7.21 19.17
CA ALA A 33 -4.88 8.47 18.46
C ALA A 33 -4.48 9.64 19.39
N ARG A 34 -4.85 9.59 20.68
CA ARG A 34 -4.42 10.57 21.68
C ARG A 34 -2.99 10.33 22.16
N ALA A 35 -2.57 9.07 22.27
CA ALA A 35 -1.24 8.70 22.72
C ALA A 35 -0.15 9.01 21.68
N ASN A 36 -0.51 9.00 20.39
CA ASN A 36 0.42 9.26 19.29
C ASN A 36 0.15 10.64 18.68
N SER A 37 1.05 11.60 18.87
CA SER A 37 0.95 12.89 18.19
C SER A 37 1.29 12.73 16.70
N VAL A 38 0.28 12.54 15.86
CA VAL A 38 0.47 12.53 14.41
C VAL A 38 0.72 13.96 13.93
N LYS A 39 1.94 14.25 13.49
CA LYS A 39 2.25 15.54 12.84
C LYS A 39 1.53 15.57 11.49
N LYS A 40 0.66 16.57 11.28
CA LYS A 40 0.11 16.84 9.95
C LYS A 40 1.23 17.34 9.06
N SER A 41 1.47 16.66 7.95
CA SER A 41 2.42 17.10 6.92
C SER A 41 1.70 17.50 5.64
N ARG A 42 2.19 18.53 4.97
CA ARG A 42 1.77 18.86 3.58
C ARG A 42 2.53 17.99 2.58
N GLY A 43 2.03 17.90 1.35
CA GLY A 43 2.63 17.05 0.31
C GLY A 43 4.13 17.29 0.08
N GLN A 44 4.55 18.57 0.02
CA GLN A 44 5.97 18.91 -0.16
C GLN A 44 6.84 18.50 1.04
N GLU A 45 6.33 18.65 2.27
CA GLU A 45 7.03 18.23 3.48
C GLU A 45 7.16 16.70 3.56
N ALA A 46 6.11 15.98 3.13
CA ALA A 46 6.12 14.52 3.06
C ALA A 46 7.16 14.04 2.03
N VAL A 47 7.22 14.66 0.85
CA VAL A 47 8.24 14.34 -0.17
C VAL A 47 9.64 14.58 0.36
N ALA A 48 9.90 15.75 0.98
CA ALA A 48 11.21 16.05 1.56
C ALA A 48 11.60 15.04 2.65
N THR A 49 10.63 14.62 3.47
CA THR A 49 10.85 13.61 4.52
C THR A 49 11.18 12.25 3.90
N ILE A 50 10.41 11.79 2.92
CA ILE A 50 10.61 10.50 2.26
C ILE A 50 11.98 10.44 1.57
N LEU A 51 12.33 11.47 0.80
CA LEU A 51 13.60 11.52 0.07
C LEU A 51 14.83 11.69 0.97
N GLY A 52 14.64 12.18 2.20
CA GLY A 52 15.71 12.33 3.20
C GLY A 52 15.80 11.19 4.21
N SER A 53 14.94 10.18 4.14
CA SER A 53 14.90 9.06 5.08
C SER A 53 15.72 7.87 4.59
N GLU A 54 16.28 7.12 5.52
CA GLU A 54 16.84 5.79 5.24
C GLU A 54 15.71 4.75 5.11
N PHE A 55 15.99 3.64 4.44
CA PHE A 55 15.05 2.53 4.37
C PHE A 55 14.92 1.88 5.76
N ALA A 56 13.68 1.67 6.20
CA ALA A 56 13.41 1.03 7.48
C ALA A 56 13.69 -0.48 7.47
N ASP A 57 13.62 -1.11 6.29
CA ASP A 57 13.81 -2.53 6.09
C ASP A 57 14.84 -2.81 4.97
N ASP A 58 15.59 -3.88 5.14
CA ASP A 58 16.47 -4.42 4.10
C ASP A 58 15.67 -5.05 2.95
N ALA A 59 16.22 -4.98 1.74
CA ALA A 59 15.67 -5.72 0.61
C ALA A 59 15.82 -7.22 0.87
N LYS A 60 14.73 -7.98 0.74
CA LYS A 60 14.69 -9.43 1.04
C LYS A 60 14.93 -10.31 -0.19
N GLY A 61 15.22 -9.70 -1.34
CA GLY A 61 15.43 -10.38 -2.61
C GLY A 61 14.18 -11.06 -3.17
N VAL A 62 14.35 -11.78 -4.27
CA VAL A 62 13.28 -12.53 -4.93
C VAL A 62 13.34 -14.00 -4.56
N ASN A 63 12.34 -14.46 -3.80
CA ASN A 63 12.17 -15.88 -3.49
C ASN A 63 11.69 -16.66 -4.72
N LYS A 64 11.79 -17.99 -4.66
CA LYS A 64 11.18 -18.87 -5.66
C LYS A 64 9.66 -18.67 -5.70
N ASP A 65 9.19 -17.88 -6.65
CA ASP A 65 7.79 -17.53 -6.84
C ASP A 65 7.30 -18.09 -8.20
N PRO A 66 6.04 -18.57 -8.30
CA PRO A 66 5.47 -19.10 -9.55
C PRO A 66 5.44 -18.12 -10.73
N LEU A 67 5.63 -16.82 -10.48
CA LEU A 67 5.66 -15.81 -11.53
C LEU A 67 6.98 -15.76 -12.30
N GLU A 68 8.00 -16.49 -11.84
CA GLU A 68 9.32 -16.62 -12.50
C GLU A 68 9.99 -15.27 -12.80
N LEU A 69 9.64 -14.25 -12.02
CA LEU A 69 10.27 -12.93 -12.08
C LEU A 69 11.62 -12.99 -11.36
N VAL A 70 12.55 -12.15 -11.80
CA VAL A 70 13.90 -12.07 -11.24
C VAL A 70 14.18 -10.72 -10.63
N GLU A 71 15.08 -10.69 -9.65
CA GLU A 71 15.54 -9.45 -9.03
C GLU A 71 16.14 -8.49 -10.08
N GLY A 72 15.87 -7.19 -9.94
CA GLY A 72 16.25 -6.15 -10.90
C GLY A 72 15.42 -6.11 -12.19
N GLN A 73 14.49 -7.04 -12.40
CA GLN A 73 13.59 -6.99 -13.56
C GLN A 73 12.67 -5.77 -13.47
N THR A 74 12.46 -5.07 -14.60
CA THR A 74 11.43 -4.03 -14.65
C THR A 74 10.06 -4.69 -14.66
N VAL A 75 9.22 -4.32 -13.70
CA VAL A 75 7.88 -4.87 -13.52
C VAL A 75 6.86 -3.74 -13.36
N ARG A 76 5.60 -4.10 -13.54
CA ARG A 76 4.47 -3.29 -13.10
C ARG A 76 3.73 -3.99 -11.97
N VAL A 77 3.24 -3.22 -11.01
CA VAL A 77 2.38 -3.70 -9.93
C VAL A 77 1.05 -2.96 -10.01
N PHE A 78 -0.05 -3.70 -9.97
CA PHE A 78 -1.40 -3.18 -10.16
C PHE A 78 -2.40 -3.88 -9.25
N ARG A 79 -3.55 -3.26 -9.00
CA ARG A 79 -4.62 -3.86 -8.22
C ARG A 79 -5.37 -4.90 -9.05
N THR A 80 -5.70 -6.04 -8.45
CA THR A 80 -6.47 -7.10 -9.14
C THR A 80 -7.97 -6.97 -8.96
N ASP A 81 -8.43 -6.13 -8.04
CA ASP A 81 -9.86 -5.87 -7.78
C ASP A 81 -10.45 -4.78 -8.67
N ASP A 82 -9.62 -4.09 -9.47
CA ASP A 82 -10.02 -3.13 -10.49
C ASP A 82 -9.44 -3.54 -11.84
N ALA A 83 -10.31 -3.96 -12.76
CA ALA A 83 -9.93 -4.41 -14.09
C ALA A 83 -9.22 -3.32 -14.94
N SER A 84 -9.40 -2.04 -14.61
CA SER A 84 -8.73 -0.93 -15.28
C SER A 84 -7.31 -0.67 -14.77
N SER A 85 -7.01 -1.10 -13.53
CA SER A 85 -5.74 -0.81 -12.85
C SER A 85 -4.54 -1.36 -13.61
N ALA A 86 -4.66 -2.57 -14.18
CA ALA A 86 -3.60 -3.17 -14.99
C ALA A 86 -3.19 -2.34 -16.23
N ARG A 87 -4.04 -1.41 -16.68
CA ARG A 87 -3.80 -0.56 -17.86
C ARG A 87 -3.58 0.91 -17.54
N HIS A 88 -4.20 1.44 -16.48
CA HIS A 88 -4.25 2.88 -16.24
C HIS A 88 -3.72 3.30 -14.87
N HIS A 89 -3.70 2.40 -13.89
CA HIS A 89 -3.37 2.72 -12.50
C HIS A 89 -2.44 1.66 -11.94
N PHE A 90 -1.20 1.66 -12.42
CA PHE A 90 -0.15 0.75 -11.99
C PHE A 90 1.13 1.52 -11.65
N ASP A 91 1.91 0.97 -10.74
CA ASP A 91 3.27 1.44 -10.47
C ASP A 91 4.28 0.64 -11.28
N THR A 92 5.41 1.25 -11.62
CA THR A 92 6.53 0.60 -12.30
C THR A 92 7.84 0.81 -11.57
N GLY A 93 8.75 -0.15 -11.70
CA GLY A 93 10.06 -0.09 -11.08
C GLY A 93 10.86 -1.38 -11.26
N LYS A 94 12.04 -1.39 -10.66
CA LYS A 94 12.91 -2.56 -10.58
C LYS A 94 12.47 -3.44 -9.42
N LEU A 95 12.23 -4.72 -9.67
CA LEU A 95 11.83 -5.67 -8.62
C LEU A 95 12.99 -5.87 -7.64
N VAL A 96 12.78 -5.56 -6.36
CA VAL A 96 13.79 -5.74 -5.31
C VAL A 96 13.37 -6.75 -4.24
N THR A 97 12.07 -7.01 -4.09
CA THR A 97 11.58 -8.08 -3.23
C THR A 97 10.33 -8.73 -3.83
N LEU A 98 10.30 -10.06 -3.79
CA LEU A 98 9.11 -10.85 -4.11
C LEU A 98 9.06 -12.07 -3.19
N ASN A 99 8.07 -12.10 -2.31
CA ASN A 99 7.84 -13.19 -1.38
C ASN A 99 6.33 -13.39 -1.12
N LEU A 100 5.98 -14.27 -0.18
CA LEU A 100 4.59 -14.61 0.14
C LEU A 100 3.77 -13.45 0.72
N GLN A 101 4.43 -12.41 1.25
CA GLN A 101 3.80 -11.29 1.95
C GLN A 101 3.72 -10.04 1.07
N GLU A 102 4.76 -9.76 0.29
CA GLU A 102 4.91 -8.49 -0.40
C GLU A 102 5.64 -8.61 -1.74
N VAL A 103 5.39 -7.59 -2.57
CA VAL A 103 6.17 -7.22 -3.74
C VAL A 103 6.73 -5.83 -3.47
N VAL A 104 8.03 -5.64 -3.68
CA VAL A 104 8.67 -4.34 -3.51
C VAL A 104 9.38 -3.97 -4.79
N ILE A 105 9.09 -2.77 -5.29
CA ILE A 105 9.74 -2.19 -6.46
C ILE A 105 10.53 -0.95 -6.07
N SER A 106 11.74 -0.81 -6.62
CA SER A 106 12.52 0.41 -6.50
C SER A 106 12.36 1.28 -7.75
N ARG A 107 12.33 2.60 -7.52
CA ARG A 107 12.34 3.60 -8.59
C ARG A 107 13.05 4.85 -8.10
N SER A 108 13.60 5.62 -9.03
CA SER A 108 14.14 6.92 -8.71
C SER A 108 13.03 7.98 -8.63
N ALA A 109 13.18 8.92 -7.70
CA ALA A 109 12.25 10.02 -7.48
C ALA A 109 12.99 11.33 -7.16
N GLY A 110 12.35 12.44 -7.52
CA GLY A 110 12.84 13.79 -7.27
C GLY A 110 14.04 14.22 -8.13
N PRO A 111 14.50 15.47 -7.99
CA PRO A 111 15.58 16.04 -8.82
C PRO A 111 16.94 15.36 -8.62
N SER A 112 17.19 14.79 -7.43
CA SER A 112 18.40 14.06 -7.09
C SER A 112 18.36 12.58 -7.49
N ASN A 113 17.29 12.13 -8.16
CA ASN A 113 17.12 10.76 -8.60
C ASN A 113 17.24 9.72 -7.45
N THR A 114 16.78 10.11 -6.26
CA THR A 114 16.88 9.31 -5.03
C THR A 114 16.04 8.05 -5.15
N GLU A 115 16.58 6.90 -4.73
CA GLU A 115 15.84 5.65 -4.73
C GLU A 115 14.71 5.70 -3.70
N ILE A 116 13.50 5.36 -4.13
CA ILE A 116 12.38 5.05 -3.25
C ILE A 116 11.94 3.62 -3.49
N ARG A 117 11.42 2.98 -2.45
CA ARG A 117 10.87 1.62 -2.50
C ARG A 117 9.37 1.67 -2.23
N LEU A 118 8.60 1.12 -3.15
CA LEU A 118 7.15 0.99 -3.03
C LEU A 118 6.84 -0.44 -2.64
N HIS A 119 6.17 -0.61 -1.49
CA HIS A 119 5.76 -1.91 -0.97
C HIS A 119 4.29 -2.15 -1.31
N HIS A 120 4.02 -3.29 -1.93
CA HIS A 120 2.67 -3.74 -2.27
C HIS A 120 2.40 -5.08 -1.60
N PRO A 121 1.22 -5.28 -0.99
CA PRO A 121 0.87 -6.59 -0.44
C PRO A 121 0.77 -7.64 -1.56
N ARG A 122 1.12 -8.89 -1.27
CA ARG A 122 1.01 -10.01 -2.23
C ARG A 122 -0.45 -10.34 -2.58
N TRP A 123 -1.37 -10.05 -1.67
CA TRP A 123 -2.80 -10.22 -1.87
C TRP A 123 -3.41 -8.98 -2.52
N LYS A 124 -4.32 -9.19 -3.49
CA LYS A 124 -4.97 -8.14 -4.29
C LYS A 124 -4.04 -7.25 -5.14
N SER A 125 -2.75 -7.56 -5.19
CA SER A 125 -1.79 -6.97 -6.14
C SER A 125 -1.36 -8.01 -7.18
N GLY A 126 -1.47 -7.66 -8.45
CA GLY A 126 -0.87 -8.38 -9.56
C GLY A 126 0.48 -7.76 -9.89
N VAL A 127 1.46 -8.61 -10.21
CA VAL A 127 2.76 -8.18 -10.71
C VAL A 127 3.06 -8.88 -12.03
N ALA A 128 3.58 -8.13 -12.98
CA ALA A 128 3.93 -8.66 -14.29
C ALA A 128 5.18 -7.98 -14.82
N ALA A 129 5.96 -8.70 -15.64
CA ALA A 129 7.04 -8.12 -16.42
C ALA A 129 6.52 -6.89 -17.20
N PHE A 130 7.29 -5.82 -17.18
CA PHE A 130 6.92 -4.59 -17.87
C PHE A 130 8.04 -4.15 -18.80
N ARG A 131 7.66 -3.91 -20.06
CA ARG A 131 8.50 -3.25 -21.05
C ARG A 131 7.79 -1.97 -21.43
N GLU A 132 8.44 -0.85 -21.18
CA GLU A 132 7.96 0.43 -21.68
C GLU A 132 8.05 0.40 -23.21
N ALA A 133 6.97 0.76 -23.90
CA ALA A 133 7.01 0.86 -25.35
C ALA A 133 7.99 1.99 -25.69
N GLN A 134 9.03 1.69 -26.48
CA GLN A 134 9.85 2.75 -27.06
C GLN A 134 8.92 3.59 -27.96
N LEU A 135 8.65 4.82 -27.54
CA LEU A 135 8.13 5.84 -28.43
C LEU A 135 9.23 6.12 -29.46
N SER A 136 9.04 5.60 -30.67
CA SER A 136 9.85 5.91 -31.85
C SER A 136 9.51 7.29 -32.41
#